data_AF-A0A380K850-F1
#
_entry.id   AF-A0A380K850-F1
#
_cell.length_a   1.000
_cell.length_b   1.000
_cell.length_c   1.000
_cell.angle_alpha   90.00
_cell.angle_beta   90.00
_cell.angle_gamma   90.00
#
_symmetry.space_group_name_H-M   'P 1'
#
loop_
_entity.id
_entity.type
_entity.pdbx_description
1 polymer ?
#
loop_
_entity_poly.entity_id
_entity_poly.type
_entity_poly.pdbx_seq_one_letter_code
_entity_poly.pdbx_strand_id
1 'polypeptide(L)'
;MFKDSVSKRFKFSYFLSSFSLSYFFLILIMYIQAYELLGTWFPPFPILWTSKKIVFLVLIVIFILSILALCYVKIKITQSSNYIRGNGVDGGKVGLSYNQGSREFILGVLLPVVTTISVPDTPITGLVAVIFLQLILGYFYWHSNELFVNVPLMMIGYSLVVGKYKEKELLLFVKNSQLKSVLGREVRFVPLGKVEEGQLGVLGEESLN
;
A
#
# COMPACT_ATOMS: atom_id res chain seq x y z
N MET A 1 -10.90 -16.87 -12.31
CA MET A 1 -9.47 -17.11 -12.56
C MET A 1 -8.85 -15.81 -13.10
N PHE A 2 -8.04 -15.10 -12.31
CA PHE A 2 -7.41 -13.85 -12.75
C PHE A 2 -6.42 -14.14 -13.89
N LYS A 3 -6.58 -13.50 -15.05
CA LYS A 3 -5.59 -13.55 -16.14
C LYS A 3 -4.24 -13.04 -15.61
N ASP A 4 -3.14 -13.69 -15.98
CA ASP A 4 -1.76 -13.38 -15.53
C ASP A 4 -1.36 -11.89 -15.67
N SER A 5 -2.05 -11.12 -16.52
CA SER A 5 -1.87 -9.65 -16.63
C SER A 5 -2.41 -8.84 -15.44
N VAL A 6 -3.34 -9.40 -14.66
CA VAL A 6 -3.94 -8.72 -13.49
C VAL A 6 -3.03 -8.83 -12.27
N SER A 7 -2.20 -9.87 -12.11
CA SER A 7 -1.32 -10.00 -10.93
C SER A 7 -0.20 -8.95 -10.94
N LYS A 8 0.48 -8.73 -12.07
CA LYS A 8 1.54 -7.71 -12.20
C LYS A 8 0.99 -6.30 -12.04
N ARG A 9 -0.15 -6.00 -12.69
CA ARG A 9 -0.80 -4.69 -12.56
C ARG A 9 -1.29 -4.45 -11.13
N PHE A 10 -1.86 -5.46 -10.49
CA PHE A 10 -2.27 -5.38 -9.08
C PHE A 10 -1.07 -5.19 -8.16
N LYS A 11 0.00 -6.00 -8.29
CA LYS A 11 1.25 -5.85 -7.53
C LYS A 11 1.82 -4.44 -7.69
N PHE A 12 1.91 -3.93 -8.91
CA PHE A 12 2.39 -2.57 -9.16
C PHE A 12 1.50 -1.50 -8.52
N SER A 13 0.17 -1.58 -8.69
CA SER A 13 -0.75 -0.63 -8.04
C SER A 13 -0.72 -0.73 -6.51
N TYR A 14 -0.53 -1.94 -5.98
CA TYR A 14 -0.37 -2.19 -4.56
C TYR A 14 0.91 -1.56 -4.00
N PHE A 15 2.02 -1.70 -4.72
CA PHE A 15 3.28 -1.05 -4.40
C PHE A 15 3.17 0.47 -4.47
N LEU A 16 2.64 1.02 -5.56
CA LEU A 16 2.52 2.48 -5.72
C LEU A 16 1.61 3.11 -4.65
N SER A 17 0.55 2.41 -4.26
CA SER A 17 -0.37 2.90 -3.23
C SER A 17 0.21 2.85 -1.81
N SER A 18 1.22 2.02 -1.52
CA SER A 18 1.82 1.98 -0.17
C SER A 18 2.54 3.28 0.21
N PHE A 19 3.00 4.05 -0.78
CA PHE A 19 3.68 5.34 -0.59
C PHE A 19 2.75 6.55 -0.49
N SER A 20 1.42 6.37 -0.64
CA SER A 20 0.50 7.50 -0.68
C SER A 20 0.57 8.36 0.59
N LEU A 21 0.73 7.71 1.75
CA LEU A 21 0.88 8.40 3.03
C LEU A 21 2.19 9.19 3.12
N SER A 22 3.29 8.64 2.60
CA SER A 22 4.58 9.34 2.54
C SER A 22 4.49 10.60 1.69
N TYR A 23 3.87 10.52 0.50
CA TYR A 23 3.67 11.69 -0.36
C TYR A 23 2.77 12.74 0.31
N PHE A 24 1.69 12.30 0.96
CA PHE A 24 0.81 13.20 1.72
C PHE A 24 1.58 13.98 2.79
N PHE A 25 2.41 13.30 3.59
CA PHE A 25 3.23 13.96 4.61
C PHE A 25 4.24 14.93 4.01
N LEU A 26 4.91 14.57 2.91
CA LEU A 26 5.85 15.49 2.25
C LEU A 26 5.15 16.76 1.74
N ILE A 27 3.97 16.63 1.14
CA ILE A 27 3.14 17.77 0.71
C ILE A 27 2.77 18.63 1.92
N LEU A 28 2.31 18.00 3.01
CA LEU A 28 1.91 18.70 4.23
C LEU A 28 3.07 19.49 4.85
N ILE A 29 4.25 18.88 4.99
CA ILE A 29 5.44 19.52 5.56
C ILE A 29 5.89 20.69 4.67
N MET A 30 5.98 20.49 3.35
CA MET A 30 6.34 21.58 2.43
C MET A 30 5.35 22.74 2.49
N TYR A 31 4.06 22.46 2.67
CA TYR A 31 3.03 23.47 2.83
C TYR A 31 3.15 24.23 4.15
N ILE A 32 3.32 23.52 5.28
CA ILE A 32 3.50 24.15 6.60
C ILE A 32 4.76 25.02 6.61
N GLN A 33 5.88 24.56 6.05
CA GLN A 33 7.09 25.36 5.99
C GLN A 33 6.95 26.59 5.09
N ALA A 34 6.17 26.49 4.00
CA ALA A 34 5.86 27.67 3.19
C ALA A 34 5.03 28.69 4.00
N TYR A 35 4.08 28.22 4.81
CA TYR A 35 3.30 29.06 5.73
C TYR A 35 4.19 29.73 6.79
N GLU A 36 5.10 28.99 7.44
CA GLU A 36 6.01 29.52 8.45
C GLU A 36 6.93 30.62 7.89
N LEU A 37 7.41 30.47 6.66
CA LEU A 37 8.32 31.43 6.03
C LEU A 37 7.61 32.70 5.53
N LEU A 38 6.37 32.59 5.06
CA LEU A 38 5.65 33.68 4.41
C LEU A 38 4.58 34.33 5.29
N GLY A 39 4.17 33.66 6.37
CA GLY A 39 3.11 34.12 7.27
C GLY A 39 1.70 34.13 6.66
N THR A 40 1.52 33.59 5.44
CA THR A 40 0.23 33.57 4.74
C THR A 40 -0.21 32.15 4.40
N TRP A 41 -1.48 31.86 4.64
CA TRP A 41 -2.11 30.57 4.30
C TRP A 41 -2.04 30.27 2.80
N PHE A 42 -2.11 31.32 1.98
CA PHE A 42 -1.90 31.23 0.55
C PHE A 42 -0.62 32.00 0.23
N PRO A 43 0.51 31.30 0.01
CA PRO A 43 1.68 31.91 -0.60
C PRO A 43 1.22 32.63 -1.87
N PRO A 44 1.59 33.90 -2.10
CA PRO A 44 1.39 34.48 -3.41
C PRO A 44 2.03 33.54 -4.44
N PHE A 45 1.40 33.37 -5.60
CA PHE A 45 2.01 32.66 -6.73
C PHE A 45 2.80 33.69 -7.55
N PRO A 46 4.06 34.06 -7.23
CA PRO A 46 4.83 34.85 -8.17
C PRO A 46 5.09 33.99 -9.40
N ILE A 47 5.13 34.64 -10.56
CA ILE A 47 5.23 34.05 -11.90
C ILE A 47 6.49 33.17 -12.08
N LEU A 48 7.49 33.30 -11.20
CA LEU A 48 8.73 32.51 -11.23
C LEU A 48 8.56 31.11 -10.65
N TRP A 49 8.91 30.11 -11.46
CA TRP A 49 8.96 28.68 -11.13
C TRP A 49 10.21 28.36 -10.31
N THR A 50 10.09 28.39 -8.99
CA THR A 50 11.15 27.93 -8.06
C THR A 50 11.18 26.41 -7.95
N SER A 51 12.34 25.82 -7.65
CA SER A 51 12.51 24.38 -7.40
C SER A 51 11.50 23.80 -6.40
N LYS A 52 11.20 24.52 -5.31
CA LYS A 52 10.17 24.16 -4.32
C LYS A 52 8.79 23.95 -4.93
N LYS A 53 8.36 24.84 -5.83
CA LYS A 53 7.05 24.77 -6.51
C LYS A 53 6.98 23.60 -7.48
N ILE A 54 8.04 23.38 -8.26
CA ILE A 54 8.12 22.27 -9.20
C ILE A 54 8.00 20.95 -8.45
N VAL A 55 8.80 20.77 -7.39
CA VAL A 55 8.77 19.55 -6.57
C VAL A 55 7.42 19.38 -5.89
N PHE A 56 6.83 20.45 -5.35
CA PHE A 56 5.49 20.41 -4.76
C PHE A 56 4.42 19.94 -5.75
N LEU A 57 4.42 20.46 -6.98
CA LEU A 57 3.49 20.02 -8.03
C LEU A 57 3.72 18.57 -8.45
N VAL A 58 4.98 18.14 -8.58
CA VAL A 58 5.33 16.74 -8.87
C VAL A 58 4.83 15.83 -7.75
N LEU A 59 5.03 16.22 -6.47
CA LEU A 59 4.53 15.48 -5.31
C LEU A 59 3.00 15.35 -5.34
N ILE A 60 2.28 16.42 -5.70
CA ILE A 60 0.81 16.36 -5.87
C ILE A 60 0.43 15.36 -6.97
N VAL A 61 1.09 15.40 -8.12
CA VAL A 61 0.80 14.49 -9.23
C VAL A 61 1.03 13.03 -8.83
N ILE A 62 2.18 12.70 -8.24
CA ILE A 62 2.46 11.33 -7.80
C ILE A 62 1.55 10.89 -6.64
N PHE A 63 1.14 11.81 -5.77
CA PHE A 63 0.16 11.55 -4.73
C PHE A 63 -1.20 11.17 -5.35
N ILE A 64 -1.70 11.94 -6.30
CA ILE A 64 -2.96 11.62 -7.00
C ILE A 64 -2.86 10.24 -7.68
N LEU A 65 -1.75 9.94 -8.36
CA LEU A 65 -1.52 8.63 -8.97
C LEU A 65 -1.53 7.50 -7.94
N SER A 66 -0.93 7.72 -6.76
CA SER A 66 -0.93 6.73 -5.67
C SER A 66 -2.33 6.48 -5.09
N ILE A 67 -3.17 7.52 -5.00
CA ILE A 67 -4.57 7.40 -4.55
C ILE A 67 -5.41 6.67 -5.61
N LEU A 68 -5.23 6.95 -6.89
CA LEU A 68 -5.89 6.22 -7.97
C LEU A 68 -5.52 4.73 -7.94
N ALA A 69 -4.24 4.42 -7.69
CA ALA A 69 -3.77 3.05 -7.51
C ALA A 69 -4.41 2.37 -6.29
N LEU A 70 -4.55 3.09 -5.18
CA LEU A 70 -5.20 2.60 -3.96
C LEU A 70 -6.68 2.28 -4.20
N CYS A 71 -7.40 3.16 -4.90
CA CYS A 71 -8.78 2.94 -5.32
C CYS A 71 -8.90 1.68 -6.20
N TYR A 72 -7.99 1.51 -7.17
CA TYR A 72 -7.97 0.32 -8.03
C TYR A 72 -7.77 -0.96 -7.20
N VAL A 73 -6.81 -0.97 -6.27
CA VAL A 73 -6.56 -2.11 -5.37
C VAL A 73 -7.80 -2.43 -4.54
N LYS A 74 -8.43 -1.43 -3.92
CA LYS A 74 -9.66 -1.59 -3.13
C LYS A 74 -10.78 -2.21 -3.95
N ILE A 75 -11.04 -1.69 -5.16
CA ILE A 75 -12.06 -2.22 -6.06
C ILE A 75 -11.76 -3.68 -6.39
N LYS A 76 -10.50 -4.02 -6.72
CA LYS A 76 -10.12 -5.40 -7.05
C LYS A 76 -10.28 -6.36 -5.87
N ILE A 77 -9.90 -5.96 -4.66
CA ILE A 77 -10.11 -6.76 -3.45
C ILE A 77 -11.62 -6.96 -3.21
N THR A 78 -12.42 -5.90 -3.33
CA THR A 78 -13.87 -5.97 -3.09
C THR A 78 -14.58 -6.85 -4.12
N GLN A 79 -14.26 -6.69 -5.41
CA GLN A 79 -14.76 -7.55 -6.49
C GLN A 79 -14.40 -9.02 -6.27
N SER A 80 -13.17 -9.29 -5.81
CA SER A 80 -12.71 -10.65 -5.52
C SER A 80 -13.47 -11.23 -4.33
N SER A 81 -13.67 -10.46 -3.26
CA SER A 81 -14.40 -10.86 -2.05
C SER A 81 -15.88 -11.22 -2.35
N ASN A 82 -16.54 -10.43 -3.21
CA ASN A 82 -17.91 -10.71 -3.63
C ASN A 82 -18.03 -11.96 -4.51
N TYR A 83 -16.98 -12.32 -5.25
CA TYR A 83 -16.94 -13.52 -6.09
C TYR A 83 -16.77 -14.81 -5.27
N ILE A 84 -16.34 -14.72 -4.01
CA ILE A 84 -16.10 -15.86 -3.10
C ILE A 84 -17.41 -16.56 -2.73
N ARG A 85 -18.52 -15.82 -2.68
CA ARG A 85 -19.85 -16.33 -2.31
C ARG A 85 -20.36 -17.47 -3.19
N GLY A 86 -19.81 -17.65 -4.39
CA GLY A 86 -20.18 -18.75 -5.30
C GLY A 86 -19.05 -19.70 -5.71
N ASN A 87 -17.78 -19.30 -5.59
CA ASN A 87 -16.63 -20.04 -6.16
C ASN A 87 -15.39 -20.08 -5.23
N GLY A 88 -15.58 -19.87 -3.92
CA GLY A 88 -14.49 -19.91 -2.94
C GLY A 88 -13.83 -21.29 -2.85
N VAL A 89 -12.52 -21.31 -2.61
CA VAL A 89 -11.80 -22.55 -2.28
C VAL A 89 -11.88 -22.76 -0.77
N ASP A 90 -12.38 -23.92 -0.37
CA ASP A 90 -12.47 -24.35 1.04
C ASP A 90 -11.10 -24.77 1.59
N GLY A 91 -10.89 -24.54 2.90
CA GLY A 91 -9.77 -25.10 3.66
C GLY A 91 -8.55 -24.21 3.87
N GLY A 92 -8.65 -22.88 3.67
CA GLY A 92 -7.59 -21.96 4.12
C GLY A 92 -7.67 -21.74 5.62
N LYS A 93 -6.55 -21.74 6.35
CA LYS A 93 -6.51 -21.42 7.78
C LYS A 93 -5.84 -20.06 7.99
N VAL A 94 -6.52 -19.11 8.63
CA VAL A 94 -5.90 -17.82 8.94
C VAL A 94 -4.96 -18.02 10.13
N GLY A 95 -3.70 -17.59 9.99
CA GLY A 95 -2.74 -17.58 11.08
C GLY A 95 -3.17 -16.60 12.16
N LEU A 96 -2.59 -16.73 13.37
CA LEU A 96 -2.87 -15.84 14.49
C LEU A 96 -2.06 -14.52 14.42
N SER A 97 -1.19 -14.38 13.42
CA SER A 97 -0.27 -13.27 13.28
C SER A 97 -0.67 -12.33 12.15
N TYR A 98 -0.73 -11.04 12.46
CA TYR A 98 -0.67 -9.97 11.47
C TYR A 98 0.64 -10.09 10.68
N ASN A 99 0.68 -9.53 9.46
CA ASN A 99 1.97 -9.31 8.81
C ASN A 99 2.82 -8.42 9.73
N GLN A 100 3.80 -9.03 10.42
CA GLN A 100 4.59 -8.37 11.45
C GLN A 100 5.39 -7.20 10.87
N GLY A 101 5.74 -7.26 9.57
CA GLY A 101 6.48 -6.24 8.82
C GLY A 101 5.86 -4.84 8.71
N SER A 102 4.68 -4.62 9.30
CA SER A 102 3.98 -3.33 9.28
C SER A 102 4.72 -2.26 10.07
N ARG A 103 5.26 -2.65 11.22
CA ARG A 103 6.07 -1.79 12.07
C ARG A 103 7.41 -1.48 11.40
N GLU A 104 8.08 -2.48 10.85
CA GLU A 104 9.36 -2.37 10.17
C GLU A 104 9.24 -1.55 8.88
N PHE A 105 8.12 -1.64 8.17
CA PHE A 105 7.85 -0.79 7.00
C PHE A 105 7.65 0.67 7.39
N ILE A 106 6.84 0.96 8.43
CA ILE A 106 6.67 2.33 8.93
C ILE A 106 8.00 2.91 9.40
N LEU A 107 8.78 2.14 10.18
CA LEU A 107 10.05 2.61 10.72
C LEU A 107 11.17 2.68 9.66
N GLY A 108 11.16 1.79 8.66
CA GLY A 108 12.21 1.68 7.64
C GLY A 108 11.97 2.52 6.39
N VAL A 109 10.72 2.89 6.09
CA VAL A 109 10.36 3.60 4.85
C VAL A 109 9.69 4.94 5.13
N LEU A 110 8.68 4.97 6.00
CA LEU A 110 7.95 6.21 6.27
C LEU A 110 8.83 7.20 7.07
N LEU A 111 9.50 6.70 8.12
CA LEU A 111 10.30 7.55 8.99
C LEU A 111 11.47 8.23 8.23
N PRO A 112 12.34 7.53 7.48
CA PRO A 112 13.47 8.18 6.81
C PRO A 112 13.05 9.17 5.73
N VAL A 113 11.95 8.86 5.02
CA VAL A 113 11.39 9.77 4.00
C VAL A 113 10.87 11.06 4.63
N VAL A 114 10.28 10.98 5.82
CA VAL A 114 9.71 12.15 6.52
C VAL A 114 10.78 12.93 7.29
N THR A 115 11.79 12.26 7.87
CA THR A 115 12.74 12.88 8.80
C THR A 115 14.11 13.20 8.21
N THR A 116 14.58 12.40 7.26
CA THR A 116 15.99 12.45 6.82
C THR A 116 16.13 13.10 5.44
N ILE A 117 15.11 12.97 4.61
CA ILE A 117 15.09 13.60 3.29
C ILE A 117 14.65 15.05 3.46
N SER A 118 15.60 15.98 3.38
CA SER A 118 15.38 17.42 3.45
C SER A 118 14.71 17.98 2.19
N VAL A 119 13.61 17.35 1.72
CA VAL A 119 12.77 17.88 0.63
C VAL A 119 12.41 19.36 0.84
N PRO A 120 12.18 19.83 2.07
CA PRO A 120 11.84 21.23 2.23
C PRO A 120 13.03 22.22 2.05
N ASP A 121 14.25 21.79 2.36
CA ASP A 121 15.47 22.62 2.28
C ASP A 121 16.18 22.45 0.94
N THR A 122 16.27 21.21 0.44
CA THR A 122 16.84 20.83 -0.86
C THR A 122 15.83 19.99 -1.68
N PRO A 123 14.81 20.63 -2.30
CA PRO A 123 13.66 19.92 -2.88
C PRO A 123 14.00 18.91 -3.96
N ILE A 124 14.91 19.26 -4.86
CA ILE A 124 15.28 18.41 -5.99
C ILE A 124 16.06 17.20 -5.47
N THR A 125 17.07 17.42 -4.64
CA THR A 125 17.86 16.36 -4.00
C THR A 125 16.97 15.43 -3.19
N GLY A 126 16.04 16.00 -2.43
CA GLY A 126 15.09 15.23 -1.65
C GLY A 126 14.17 14.37 -2.52
N LEU A 127 13.62 14.92 -3.59
CA LEU A 127 12.79 14.16 -4.53
C LEU A 127 13.58 13.02 -5.19
N VAL A 128 14.82 13.27 -5.60
CA VAL A 128 15.70 12.24 -6.18
C VAL A 128 15.96 11.11 -5.17
N ALA A 129 16.22 11.43 -3.91
CA ALA A 129 16.42 10.44 -2.87
C ALA A 129 15.16 9.58 -2.63
N VAL A 130 13.97 10.19 -2.61
CA VAL A 130 12.69 9.48 -2.51
C VAL A 130 12.53 8.49 -3.67
N ILE A 131 12.75 8.94 -4.91
CA ILE A 131 12.61 8.09 -6.10
C ILE A 131 13.63 6.95 -6.05
N PHE A 132 14.88 7.22 -5.66
CA PHE A 132 15.92 6.19 -5.58
C PHE A 132 15.58 5.12 -4.54
N LEU A 133 15.10 5.52 -3.36
CA LEU A 133 14.63 4.59 -2.33
C LEU A 133 13.45 3.75 -2.84
N GLN A 134 12.52 4.37 -3.56
CA GLN A 134 11.39 3.66 -4.17
C GLN A 134 11.82 2.65 -5.23
N LEU A 135 12.85 2.94 -6.02
CA LEU A 135 13.39 1.97 -6.97
C LEU A 135 14.03 0.77 -6.27
N ILE A 136 14.80 1.00 -5.20
CA ILE A 136 15.40 -0.09 -4.42
C ILE A 136 14.32 -0.96 -3.78
N LEU A 137 13.35 -0.33 -3.10
CA LEU A 137 12.22 -1.06 -2.49
C LEU A 137 11.39 -1.79 -3.54
N GLY A 138 11.18 -1.18 -4.71
CA GLY A 138 10.47 -1.78 -5.83
C GLY A 138 11.20 -3.00 -6.40
N TYR A 139 12.53 -2.94 -6.49
CA TYR A 139 13.34 -4.09 -6.88
C TYR A 139 13.17 -5.26 -5.91
N PHE A 140 13.29 -5.01 -4.60
CA PHE A 140 13.06 -6.05 -3.59
C PHE A 140 11.62 -6.58 -3.63
N TYR A 141 10.63 -5.70 -3.75
CA TYR A 141 9.22 -6.08 -3.86
C TYR A 141 8.94 -7.03 -5.03
N TRP A 142 9.58 -6.79 -6.17
CA TRP A 142 9.31 -7.54 -7.38
C TRP A 142 9.98 -8.92 -7.38
N HIS A 143 11.09 -9.05 -6.64
CA HIS A 143 11.83 -10.30 -6.50
C HIS A 143 11.46 -11.08 -5.23
N SER A 144 10.73 -10.49 -4.29
CA SER A 144 10.17 -11.19 -3.14
C SER A 144 8.73 -11.68 -3.43
N ASN A 145 8.37 -12.80 -2.81
CA ASN A 145 6.97 -13.26 -2.77
C ASN A 145 6.18 -12.61 -1.64
N GLU A 146 6.80 -11.70 -0.88
CA GLU A 146 6.20 -11.00 0.24
C GLU A 146 5.53 -9.71 -0.24
N LEU A 147 4.31 -9.45 0.24
CA LEU A 147 3.73 -8.14 0.08
C LEU A 147 4.21 -7.18 1.16
N PHE A 148 4.67 -6.01 0.71
CA PHE A 148 4.89 -4.86 1.59
C PHE A 148 3.62 -4.50 2.36
N VAL A 149 3.78 -3.93 3.54
CA VAL A 149 2.63 -3.40 4.26
C VAL A 149 2.13 -2.14 3.59
N ASN A 150 0.83 -2.12 3.29
CA ASN A 150 0.15 -0.96 2.72
C ASN A 150 -0.69 -0.28 3.80
N VAL A 151 -0.07 0.64 4.53
CA VAL A 151 -0.72 1.41 5.61
C VAL A 151 -1.96 2.18 5.12
N PRO A 152 -1.94 2.86 3.95
CA PRO A 152 -3.14 3.48 3.39
C PRO A 152 -4.31 2.51 3.21
N LEU A 153 -4.04 1.29 2.75
CA LEU A 153 -5.07 0.25 2.61
C LEU A 153 -5.63 -0.20 3.98
N MET A 154 -4.77 -0.31 4.99
CA MET A 154 -5.17 -0.59 6.38
C MET A 154 -6.09 0.49 6.94
N MET A 155 -5.77 1.76 6.69
CA MET A 155 -6.60 2.90 7.11
C MET A 155 -7.99 2.91 6.45
N ILE A 156 -8.11 2.40 5.21
CA ILE A 156 -9.39 2.28 4.50
C ILE A 156 -10.15 0.98 4.91
N GLY A 157 -9.62 0.19 5.84
CA GLY A 157 -10.34 -0.90 6.48
C GLY A 157 -9.96 -2.30 6.00
N TYR A 158 -8.83 -2.47 5.31
CA TYR A 158 -8.35 -3.77 4.84
C TYR A 158 -6.96 -4.09 5.40
N SER A 159 -6.85 -5.21 6.10
CA SER A 159 -5.58 -5.72 6.61
C SER A 159 -5.08 -6.89 5.77
N LEU A 160 -3.76 -7.04 5.72
CA LEU A 160 -3.09 -8.20 5.15
C LEU A 160 -2.64 -9.13 6.28
N VAL A 161 -3.10 -10.37 6.27
CA VAL A 161 -2.75 -11.39 7.26
C VAL A 161 -2.07 -12.59 6.62
N VAL A 162 -1.22 -13.27 7.40
CA VAL A 162 -0.60 -14.52 6.98
C VAL A 162 -1.53 -15.68 7.37
N GLY A 163 -1.92 -16.47 6.39
CA GLY A 163 -2.63 -17.73 6.53
C GLY A 163 -1.80 -18.90 5.99
N LYS A 164 -2.36 -20.09 6.10
CA LYS A 164 -1.82 -21.32 5.53
C LYS A 164 -2.90 -22.02 4.73
N TYR A 165 -2.53 -22.56 3.58
CA TYR A 165 -3.36 -23.48 2.82
C TYR A 165 -2.54 -24.74 2.56
N LYS A 166 -3.00 -25.87 3.12
CA LYS A 166 -2.20 -27.11 3.22
C LYS A 166 -0.88 -26.81 3.96
N GLU A 167 0.27 -26.93 3.30
CA GLU A 167 1.60 -26.64 3.86
C GLU A 167 2.22 -25.32 3.37
N LYS A 168 1.52 -24.55 2.52
CA LYS A 168 2.04 -23.29 1.96
C LYS A 168 1.50 -22.07 2.71
N GLU A 169 2.34 -21.06 2.87
CA GLU A 169 1.93 -19.75 3.37
C GLU A 169 1.14 -18.99 2.30
N LEU A 170 0.09 -18.30 2.76
CA LEU A 170 -0.87 -17.57 1.96
C LEU A 170 -1.14 -16.21 2.59
N LEU A 171 -0.94 -15.13 1.84
CA LEU A 171 -1.25 -13.78 2.28
C LEU A 171 -2.70 -13.44 1.94
N LEU A 172 -3.52 -13.16 2.95
CA LEU A 172 -4.96 -12.92 2.82
C LEU A 172 -5.32 -11.46 3.08
N PHE A 173 -6.03 -10.84 2.15
CA PHE A 173 -6.72 -9.57 2.40
C PHE A 173 -8.01 -9.79 3.16
N VAL A 174 -8.13 -9.15 4.32
CA VAL A 174 -9.26 -9.29 5.25
C VAL A 174 -9.79 -7.91 5.63
N LYS A 175 -11.12 -7.74 5.65
CA LYS A 175 -11.73 -6.51 6.20
C LYS A 175 -11.47 -6.42 7.70
N ASN A 176 -11.08 -5.25 8.21
CA ASN A 176 -10.76 -5.05 9.62
C ASN A 176 -11.93 -5.43 10.55
N SER A 177 -13.18 -5.25 10.10
CA SER A 177 -14.39 -5.65 10.84
C SER A 177 -14.50 -7.15 11.08
N GLN A 178 -13.96 -7.96 10.18
CA GLN A 178 -14.03 -9.43 10.26
C GLN A 178 -12.78 -10.04 10.87
N LEU A 179 -11.71 -9.26 10.99
CA LEU A 179 -10.41 -9.75 11.37
C LEU A 179 -10.42 -10.54 12.67
N LYS A 180 -11.12 -10.04 13.71
CA LYS A 180 -11.27 -10.74 14.99
C LYS A 180 -12.04 -12.05 14.89
N SER A 181 -13.00 -12.17 13.97
CA SER A 181 -13.83 -13.38 13.84
C SER A 181 -13.16 -14.46 13.01
N VAL A 182 -12.23 -14.13 12.10
CA VAL A 182 -11.53 -15.11 11.25
C VAL A 182 -10.14 -15.52 11.72
N LEU A 183 -9.52 -14.81 12.66
CA LEU A 183 -8.22 -15.22 13.22
C LEU A 183 -8.28 -16.63 13.83
N GLY A 184 -7.37 -17.51 13.39
CA GLY A 184 -7.26 -18.89 13.87
C GLY A 184 -8.33 -19.85 13.32
N ARG A 185 -9.28 -19.39 12.50
CA ARG A 185 -10.35 -20.21 11.92
C ARG A 185 -10.01 -20.70 10.51
N GLU A 186 -10.72 -21.74 10.09
CA GLU A 186 -10.79 -22.14 8.69
C GLU A 186 -11.73 -21.21 7.93
N VAL A 187 -11.30 -20.80 6.75
CA VAL A 187 -11.92 -19.74 5.96
C VAL A 187 -11.90 -20.11 4.50
N ARG A 188 -12.94 -19.67 3.80
CA ARG A 188 -12.96 -19.65 2.35
C ARG A 188 -12.16 -18.46 1.85
N PHE A 189 -11.30 -18.72 0.89
CA PHE A 189 -10.55 -17.67 0.22
C PHE A 189 -10.55 -17.86 -1.30
N VAL A 190 -10.26 -16.78 -2.02
CA VAL A 190 -9.99 -16.85 -3.46
C VAL A 190 -8.54 -16.48 -3.69
N PRO A 191 -7.75 -17.37 -4.33
CA PRO A 191 -6.37 -17.06 -4.67
C PRO A 191 -6.33 -15.94 -5.73
N LEU A 192 -5.54 -14.92 -5.44
CA LEU A 192 -5.13 -13.85 -6.36
C LEU A 192 -3.85 -14.29 -7.10
N GLY A 193 -3.94 -15.31 -7.95
CA GLY A 193 -2.81 -15.82 -8.75
C GLY A 193 -2.75 -17.34 -8.85
N LYS A 194 -1.64 -17.88 -9.36
CA LYS A 194 -1.43 -19.34 -9.47
C LYS A 194 -1.08 -19.96 -8.11
N VAL A 195 -1.59 -21.19 -7.92
CA VAL A 195 -1.34 -22.16 -6.83
C VAL A 195 0.04 -22.14 -6.17
N GLU A 196 1.03 -22.06 -7.06
CA GLU A 196 2.27 -22.81 -6.91
C GLU A 196 3.42 -21.94 -6.38
N GLU A 197 3.35 -20.63 -6.52
CA GLU A 197 4.47 -19.68 -6.31
C GLU A 197 4.43 -18.90 -4.98
N GLY A 198 3.62 -19.29 -4.00
CA GLY A 198 3.48 -18.55 -2.73
C GLY A 198 2.44 -17.44 -2.87
N GLN A 199 1.31 -17.61 -2.18
CA GLN A 199 0.05 -17.11 -2.72
C GLN A 199 -0.47 -15.85 -2.04
N LEU A 200 -1.06 -14.99 -2.86
CA LEU A 200 -2.00 -13.97 -2.41
C LEU A 200 -3.42 -14.51 -2.51
N GLY A 201 -4.29 -14.08 -1.60
CA GLY A 201 -5.71 -14.40 -1.62
C GLY A 201 -6.55 -13.30 -1.01
N VAL A 202 -7.83 -13.28 -1.33
CA VAL A 202 -8.82 -12.45 -0.65
C VAL A 202 -9.69 -13.36 0.18
N LEU A 203 -9.97 -12.96 1.41
CA LEU A 203 -10.90 -13.67 2.29
C LEU A 203 -12.35 -13.32 1.92
N GLY A 204 -13.21 -14.34 1.86
CA GLY A 204 -14.64 -14.18 1.59
C GLY A 204 -15.41 -13.81 2.84
N GLU A 205 -16.45 -13.00 2.67
CA GLU A 205 -17.50 -12.84 3.67
C GLU A 205 -18.32 -14.14 3.74
N GLU A 206 -17.88 -15.09 4.58
CA GLU A 206 -18.69 -16.11 5.28
C GLU A 206 -17.72 -17.11 5.95
N SER A 207 -17.67 -17.11 7.29
CA SER A 207 -17.18 -18.28 8.01
C SER A 207 -18.30 -19.31 8.03
N LEU A 208 -17.97 -20.54 7.61
CA LEU A 208 -18.75 -21.69 7.99
C LEU A 208 -18.79 -21.77 9.52
N ASN A 209 -20.01 -21.79 10.04
CA ASN A 209 -20.47 -21.88 11.44
C ASN A 209 -20.30 -20.64 12.32
#